data_AF-A0A8S3ZT23-F1
#
_entry.id   AF-A0A8S3ZT23-F1
#
_cell.length_a   1.000
_cell.length_b   1.000
_cell.length_c   1.000
_cell.angle_alpha   90.00
_cell.angle_beta   90.00
_cell.angle_gamma   90.00
#
_symmetry.space_group_name_H-M   'P 1'
#
loop_
_entity.id
_entity.type
_entity.pdbx_description
1 polymer ?
#
loop_
_entity_poly.entity_id
_entity_poly.type
_entity_poly.pdbx_seq_one_letter_code
_entity_poly.pdbx_strand_id
1 'polypeptide(L)'
;MYISTSVANQFYYRQTTEMSFLRDRFALLKSVLMYLDFKKQFMDIKENAIKYRHLKESFIYSFSVNVDLGFIFEQDAVLGTTILSLPLESANFFQEVIFQFCLSHDLLPSNTTPSQICVRLRINNFPSNCHSSQITKMPDLIKHLNYRGFVKLVGIAAGVSGLAKYTNNFMCALCGEILEEVKSMRILSG
;
A
#
# COMPACT_ATOMS: atom_id res chain seq x y z
N MET A 1 25.81 -11.80 46.20
CA MET A 1 24.51 -11.83 45.48
C MET A 1 24.48 -10.59 44.57
N TYR A 2 25.06 -10.69 43.37
CA TYR A 2 25.15 -9.59 42.39
C TYR A 2 24.50 -10.05 41.07
N ILE A 3 23.17 -10.11 41.06
CA ILE A 3 22.40 -10.23 39.83
C ILE A 3 21.23 -9.26 40.01
N SER A 4 21.27 -8.05 39.41
CA SER A 4 20.02 -7.29 39.22
C SER A 4 20.10 -6.07 38.29
N THR A 5 21.24 -5.39 38.12
CA THR A 5 21.22 -4.10 37.39
C THR A 5 21.27 -4.22 35.86
N SER A 6 21.96 -5.23 35.32
CA SER A 6 22.08 -5.43 33.86
C SER A 6 20.78 -5.95 33.22
N VAL A 7 20.08 -6.86 33.91
CA VAL A 7 18.86 -7.48 33.41
C VAL A 7 17.71 -6.46 33.47
N ALA A 8 17.55 -5.73 34.59
CA ALA A 8 16.54 -4.69 34.72
C ALA A 8 16.68 -3.58 33.67
N ASN A 9 17.91 -3.15 33.34
CA ASN A 9 18.14 -2.20 32.26
C ASN A 9 17.77 -2.77 30.89
N GLN A 10 18.10 -4.02 30.58
CA GLN A 10 17.70 -4.64 29.29
C GLN A 10 16.18 -4.77 29.16
N PHE A 11 15.47 -5.11 30.24
CA PHE A 11 14.00 -5.16 30.23
C PHE A 11 13.37 -3.77 30.08
N TYR A 12 13.90 -2.76 30.77
CA TYR A 12 13.42 -1.38 30.66
C TYR A 12 13.65 -0.81 29.25
N TYR A 13 14.84 -0.97 28.69
CA TYR A 13 15.14 -0.55 27.31
C TYR A 13 14.22 -1.25 26.30
N ARG A 14 14.02 -2.57 26.44
CA ARG A 14 13.13 -3.34 25.57
C ARG A 14 11.67 -2.86 25.63
N GLN A 15 11.15 -2.59 26.84
CA GLN A 15 9.80 -2.03 27.00
C GLN A 15 9.68 -0.62 26.41
N THR A 16 10.70 0.23 26.58
CA THR A 16 10.68 1.58 25.97
C THR A 16 10.74 1.56 24.44
N THR A 17 11.48 0.62 23.85
CA THR A 17 11.57 0.46 22.39
C THR A 17 10.28 -0.11 21.79
N GLU A 18 9.62 -1.05 22.47
CA GLU A 18 8.32 -1.58 22.03
C GLU A 18 7.23 -0.50 22.08
N MET A 19 7.23 0.34 23.13
CA MET A 19 6.28 1.44 23.27
C MET A 19 6.51 2.58 22.27
N SER A 20 7.76 2.87 21.87
CA SER A 20 8.04 3.84 20.80
C SER A 20 7.59 3.32 19.45
N PHE A 21 7.87 2.04 19.15
CA PHE A 21 7.45 1.42 17.89
C PHE A 21 5.93 1.43 17.70
N LEU A 22 5.17 1.07 18.73
CA LEU A 22 3.70 1.12 18.67
C LEU A 22 3.19 2.54 18.46
N ARG A 23 3.78 3.53 19.14
CA ARG A 23 3.43 4.94 18.97
C ARG A 23 3.62 5.40 17.52
N ASP A 24 4.77 5.07 16.92
CA ASP A 24 5.08 5.47 15.54
C ASP A 24 4.14 4.80 14.54
N ARG A 25 3.82 3.52 14.75
CA ARG A 25 2.81 2.81 13.96
C ARG A 25 1.43 3.47 14.06
N PHE A 26 0.96 3.78 15.27
CA PHE A 26 -0.34 4.44 15.45
C PHE A 26 -0.37 5.84 14.84
N ALA A 27 0.74 6.57 14.88
CA ALA A 27 0.86 7.85 14.20
C ALA A 27 0.68 7.69 12.68
N LEU A 28 1.35 6.71 12.06
CA LEU A 28 1.20 6.43 10.63
C LEU A 28 -0.22 6.01 10.24
N LEU A 29 -0.86 5.13 11.01
CA LEU A 29 -2.25 4.74 10.79
C LEU A 29 -3.20 5.94 10.87
N LYS A 30 -2.99 6.82 11.86
CA LYS A 30 -3.74 8.07 11.99
C LYS A 30 -3.52 8.98 10.79
N SER A 31 -2.29 9.15 10.33
CA SER A 31 -1.97 9.96 9.14
C SER A 31 -2.64 9.43 7.89
N VAL A 32 -2.65 8.11 7.69
CA VAL A 32 -3.37 7.46 6.58
C VAL A 32 -4.87 7.73 6.66
N LEU A 33 -5.48 7.56 7.84
CA LEU A 33 -6.89 7.85 8.07
C LEU A 33 -7.23 9.31 7.72
N MET A 34 -6.44 10.26 8.24
CA MET A 34 -6.62 11.69 7.98
C MET A 34 -6.46 12.03 6.49
N TYR A 35 -5.49 11.41 5.81
CA TYR A 35 -5.29 11.59 4.37
C TYR A 35 -6.48 11.08 3.55
N LEU A 36 -6.97 9.88 3.85
CA LEU A 36 -8.12 9.28 3.16
C LEU A 36 -9.39 10.09 3.35
N ASP A 37 -9.62 10.60 4.56
CA ASP A 37 -10.76 11.47 4.88
C ASP A 37 -10.65 12.81 4.13
N PHE A 38 -9.49 13.47 4.21
CA PHE A 38 -9.26 14.74 3.54
C PHE A 38 -9.43 14.66 2.02
N LYS A 39 -8.87 13.63 1.38
CA LYS A 39 -9.02 13.39 -0.07
C LYS A 39 -10.36 12.72 -0.43
N LYS A 40 -11.27 12.53 0.54
CA LYS A 40 -12.60 11.91 0.37
C LYS A 40 -12.57 10.52 -0.26
N GLN A 41 -11.48 9.79 -0.10
CA GLN A 41 -11.30 8.48 -0.74
C GLN A 41 -12.18 7.39 -0.13
N PHE A 42 -12.71 7.60 1.07
CA PHE A 42 -13.70 6.70 1.67
C PHE A 42 -14.99 6.59 0.84
N MET A 43 -15.35 7.63 0.06
CA MET A 43 -16.48 7.56 -0.86
C MET A 43 -16.20 6.59 -2.01
N ASP A 44 -15.01 6.69 -2.61
CA ASP A 44 -14.56 5.78 -3.67
C ASP A 44 -14.44 4.33 -3.17
N ILE A 45 -13.96 4.15 -1.94
CA ILE A 45 -13.89 2.84 -1.27
C ILE A 45 -15.29 2.27 -1.10
N LYS A 46 -16.25 3.07 -0.62
CA LYS A 46 -17.65 2.64 -0.45
C LYS A 46 -18.29 2.26 -1.79
N GLU A 47 -18.07 3.05 -2.82
CA GLU A 47 -18.57 2.75 -4.17
C GLU A 47 -17.97 1.45 -4.73
N ASN A 48 -16.66 1.25 -4.55
CA ASN A 48 -16.00 0.02 -4.96
C ASN A 48 -16.50 -1.19 -4.17
N ALA A 49 -16.77 -1.04 -2.87
CA ALA A 49 -17.31 -2.12 -2.04
C ALA A 49 -18.70 -2.59 -2.50
N ILE A 50 -19.53 -1.70 -3.04
CA ILE A 50 -20.86 -2.06 -3.59
C ILE A 50 -20.71 -3.09 -4.73
N LYS A 51 -19.67 -2.98 -5.56
CA LYS A 51 -19.41 -3.91 -6.67
C LYS A 51 -19.21 -5.35 -6.16
N TYR A 52 -18.71 -5.50 -4.94
CA TYR A 52 -18.48 -6.81 -4.33
C TYR A 52 -19.72 -7.44 -3.72
N ARG A 53 -20.79 -6.68 -3.47
CA ARG A 53 -22.04 -7.23 -2.90
C ARG A 53 -22.69 -8.30 -3.76
N HIS A 54 -22.47 -8.24 -5.07
CA HIS A 54 -22.99 -9.23 -6.02
C HIS A 54 -22.09 -10.45 -6.18
N LEU A 55 -20.84 -10.38 -5.72
CA LEU A 55 -19.90 -11.49 -5.75
C LEU A 55 -20.07 -12.26 -4.43
N LYS A 56 -20.74 -13.41 -4.48
CA LYS A 56 -20.78 -14.31 -3.32
C LYS A 56 -19.34 -14.67 -2.93
N GLU A 57 -18.93 -14.26 -1.74
CA GLU A 57 -17.65 -14.60 -1.08
C GLU A 57 -16.42 -14.47 -2.00
N SER A 58 -16.08 -13.24 -2.39
CA SER A 58 -14.79 -12.99 -3.04
C SER A 58 -13.63 -13.36 -2.10
N PHE A 59 -12.67 -14.14 -2.61
CA PHE A 59 -11.45 -14.48 -1.88
C PHE A 59 -10.61 -13.22 -1.57
N ILE A 60 -10.66 -12.20 -2.44
CA ILE A 60 -9.91 -10.96 -2.29
C ILE A 60 -10.78 -9.76 -2.69
N TYR A 61 -10.82 -8.74 -1.85
CA TYR A 61 -11.44 -7.43 -2.09
C TYR A 61 -10.36 -6.41 -2.44
N SER A 62 -10.26 -6.02 -3.71
CA SER A 62 -9.18 -5.19 -4.24
C SER A 62 -9.54 -3.70 -4.34
N PHE A 63 -9.02 -2.87 -3.45
CA PHE A 63 -9.22 -1.43 -3.48
C PHE A 63 -8.04 -0.71 -4.16
N SER A 64 -8.34 0.23 -5.05
CA SER A 64 -7.33 1.13 -5.63
C SER A 64 -7.42 2.49 -4.96
N VAL A 65 -6.32 2.96 -4.39
CA VAL A 65 -6.23 4.25 -3.67
C VAL A 65 -5.32 5.16 -4.49
N ASN A 66 -5.80 6.35 -4.85
CA ASN A 66 -5.00 7.34 -5.56
C ASN A 66 -4.21 8.17 -4.55
N VAL A 67 -2.90 8.08 -4.60
CA VAL A 67 -2.00 8.72 -3.63
C VAL A 67 -1.32 9.92 -4.29
N ASP A 68 -1.72 11.11 -3.89
CA ASP A 68 -1.09 12.36 -4.30
C ASP A 68 0.14 12.61 -3.42
N LEU A 69 1.31 12.15 -3.87
CA LEU A 69 2.53 12.23 -3.06
C LEU A 69 2.94 13.67 -2.80
N GLY A 70 2.82 14.58 -3.78
CA GLY A 70 3.13 16.00 -3.60
C GLY A 70 2.35 16.59 -2.41
N PHE A 71 1.04 16.36 -2.38
CA PHE A 71 0.20 16.79 -1.27
C PHE A 71 0.59 16.13 0.06
N ILE A 72 0.85 14.82 0.08
CA ILE A 72 1.25 14.12 1.31
C ILE A 72 2.56 14.69 1.84
N PHE A 73 3.56 14.92 1.01
CA PHE A 73 4.85 15.47 1.46
C PHE A 73 4.72 16.87 2.08
N GLU A 74 3.77 17.69 1.64
CA GLU A 74 3.50 19.01 2.21
C GLU A 74 2.79 18.94 3.57
N GLN A 75 1.90 17.96 3.77
CA GLN A 75 1.10 17.83 4.99
C GLN A 75 1.74 16.92 6.05
N ASP A 76 2.33 15.82 5.60
CA ASP A 76 2.96 14.78 6.42
C ASP A 76 4.12 14.13 5.65
N ALA A 77 5.29 14.73 5.81
CA ALA A 77 6.53 14.23 5.21
C ALA A 77 6.89 12.81 5.69
N VAL A 78 6.51 12.42 6.91
CA VAL A 78 6.82 11.08 7.45
C VAL A 78 6.02 10.03 6.71
N LEU A 79 4.72 10.26 6.52
CA LEU A 79 3.88 9.39 5.69
C LEU A 79 4.38 9.37 4.24
N GLY A 80 4.73 10.53 3.67
CA GLY A 80 5.24 10.64 2.30
C GLY A 80 6.52 9.85 2.08
N THR A 81 7.50 9.98 2.97
CA THR A 81 8.74 9.20 2.95
C THR A 81 8.48 7.71 3.14
N THR A 82 7.55 7.33 4.03
CA THR A 82 7.19 5.93 4.27
C THR A 82 6.60 5.31 3.00
N ILE A 83 5.67 6.00 2.33
CA ILE A 83 5.08 5.54 1.05
C ILE A 83 6.16 5.38 -0.03
N LEU A 84 7.08 6.33 -0.11
CA LEU A 84 8.08 6.35 -1.16
C LEU A 84 9.19 5.30 -0.94
N SER A 85 9.63 5.07 0.30
CA SER A 85 10.73 4.16 0.61
C SER A 85 10.28 2.74 0.98
N LEU A 86 9.08 2.59 1.54
CA LEU A 86 8.53 1.34 2.08
C LEU A 86 7.11 1.10 1.52
N PRO A 87 6.95 0.88 0.20
CA PRO A 87 5.65 0.83 -0.46
C PRO A 87 4.77 -0.33 0.02
N LEU A 88 5.38 -1.49 0.31
CA LEU A 88 4.66 -2.66 0.82
C LEU A 88 4.12 -2.43 2.23
N GLU A 89 4.94 -1.88 3.12
CA GLU A 89 4.53 -1.55 4.48
C GLU A 89 3.46 -0.45 4.48
N SER A 90 3.61 0.54 3.61
CA SER A 90 2.62 1.59 3.43
C SER A 90 1.28 1.03 2.97
N ALA A 91 1.27 0.15 1.96
CA ALA A 91 0.05 -0.52 1.51
C ALA A 91 -0.65 -1.26 2.66
N ASN A 92 0.09 -1.86 3.60
CA ASN A 92 -0.48 -2.51 4.79
C ASN A 92 -1.17 -1.51 5.73
N PHE A 93 -0.63 -0.29 5.93
CA PHE A 93 -1.31 0.74 6.73
C PHE A 93 -2.63 1.15 6.07
N PHE A 94 -2.65 1.35 4.75
CA PHE A 94 -3.89 1.65 4.03
C PHE A 94 -4.87 0.47 4.10
N GLN A 95 -4.39 -0.76 3.96
CA GLN A 95 -5.20 -1.98 4.08
C GLN A 95 -5.87 -2.09 5.43
N GLU A 96 -5.16 -1.83 6.52
CA GLU A 96 -5.71 -1.88 7.88
C GLU A 96 -6.79 -0.80 8.09
N VAL A 97 -6.52 0.45 7.67
CA VAL A 97 -7.50 1.54 7.79
C VAL A 97 -8.75 1.25 6.95
N ILE A 98 -8.58 0.75 5.71
CA ILE A 98 -9.69 0.39 4.83
C ILE A 98 -10.48 -0.78 5.39
N PHE A 99 -9.81 -1.80 5.91
CA PHE A 99 -10.47 -2.94 6.57
C PHE A 99 -11.37 -2.47 7.71
N GLN A 100 -10.83 -1.64 8.61
CA GLN A 100 -11.60 -1.10 9.75
C GLN A 100 -12.77 -0.23 9.30
N PHE A 101 -12.57 0.59 8.25
CA PHE A 101 -13.65 1.39 7.67
C PHE A 101 -14.77 0.51 7.10
N CYS A 102 -14.42 -0.52 6.32
CA CYS A 102 -15.38 -1.46 5.74
C CYS A 102 -16.15 -2.23 6.80
N LEU A 103 -15.47 -2.69 7.85
CA LEU A 103 -16.08 -3.39 8.98
C LEU A 103 -17.07 -2.47 9.74
N SER A 104 -16.65 -1.23 10.02
CA SER A 104 -17.47 -0.26 10.77
C SER A 104 -18.74 0.18 10.04
N HIS A 105 -18.76 0.06 8.70
CA HIS A 105 -19.87 0.49 7.85
C HIS A 105 -20.62 -0.68 7.20
N ASP A 106 -20.33 -1.92 7.60
CA ASP A 106 -20.94 -3.15 7.06
C ASP A 106 -20.89 -3.19 5.52
N LEU A 107 -19.73 -2.82 4.96
CA LEU A 107 -19.55 -2.74 3.51
C LEU A 107 -19.20 -4.08 2.88
N LEU A 108 -18.65 -5.00 3.68
CA LEU A 108 -18.20 -6.33 3.28
C LEU A 108 -18.81 -7.38 4.22
N PRO A 109 -18.89 -8.66 3.83
CA PRO A 109 -19.36 -9.73 4.70
C PRO A 109 -18.65 -9.75 6.06
N SER A 110 -19.39 -10.03 7.13
CA SER A 110 -18.88 -10.02 8.51
C SER A 110 -17.77 -11.04 8.81
N ASN A 111 -17.62 -12.07 7.96
CA ASN A 111 -16.53 -13.04 8.03
C ASN A 111 -15.24 -12.60 7.30
N THR A 112 -15.23 -11.41 6.71
CA THR A 112 -14.06 -10.88 6.00
C THR A 112 -12.90 -10.67 6.97
N THR A 113 -11.72 -11.16 6.59
CA THR A 113 -10.47 -11.01 7.34
C THR A 113 -9.59 -9.90 6.74
N PRO A 114 -8.68 -9.29 7.52
CA PRO A 114 -7.75 -8.28 7.00
C PRO A 114 -6.93 -8.76 5.80
N SER A 115 -6.57 -10.05 5.76
CA SER A 115 -5.82 -10.69 4.67
C SER A 115 -6.57 -10.76 3.34
N GLN A 116 -7.90 -10.64 3.36
CA GLN A 116 -8.71 -10.61 2.14
C GLN A 116 -8.80 -9.21 1.54
N ILE A 117 -8.34 -8.16 2.24
CA ILE A 117 -8.28 -6.80 1.69
C ILE A 117 -6.95 -6.65 0.95
N CYS A 118 -7.01 -6.30 -0.34
CA CYS A 118 -5.83 -5.96 -1.12
C CYS A 118 -5.90 -4.49 -1.50
N VAL A 119 -4.87 -3.70 -1.16
CA VAL A 119 -4.80 -2.28 -1.50
C VAL A 119 -3.72 -2.03 -2.53
N ARG A 120 -4.09 -1.39 -3.64
CA ARG A 120 -3.16 -0.93 -4.68
C ARG A 120 -3.02 0.59 -4.60
N LEU A 121 -1.85 1.05 -4.19
CA LEU A 121 -1.51 2.47 -4.18
C LEU A 121 -1.14 2.93 -5.59
N ARG A 122 -1.89 3.87 -6.14
CA ARG A 122 -1.61 4.51 -7.43
C ARG A 122 -1.01 5.87 -7.17
N ILE A 123 0.30 5.98 -7.40
CA ILE A 123 1.07 7.18 -7.10
C ILE A 123 0.87 8.24 -8.19
N ASN A 124 0.39 9.41 -7.77
CA ASN A 124 0.22 10.61 -8.60
C ASN A 124 1.08 11.75 -8.04
N ASN A 125 1.31 12.79 -8.85
CA ASN A 125 2.02 14.01 -8.46
C ASN A 125 3.32 13.75 -7.69
N PHE A 126 4.21 12.95 -8.28
CA PHE A 126 5.49 12.63 -7.65
C PHE A 126 6.26 13.93 -7.34
N PRO A 127 6.69 14.14 -6.09
CA PRO A 127 7.21 15.41 -5.64
C PRO A 127 8.54 15.74 -6.32
N SER A 128 8.71 16.99 -6.74
CA SER A 128 9.86 17.45 -7.51
C SER A 128 11.16 17.51 -6.69
N ASN A 129 11.05 17.63 -5.37
CA ASN A 129 12.19 17.68 -4.44
C ASN A 129 12.82 16.30 -4.18
N CYS A 130 12.18 15.19 -4.58
CA CYS A 130 12.68 13.82 -4.40
C CYS A 130 13.64 13.40 -5.53
N HIS A 131 14.69 14.20 -5.76
CA HIS A 131 15.63 14.00 -6.86
C HIS A 131 16.35 12.65 -6.82
N SER A 132 16.60 12.09 -5.63
CA SER A 132 17.20 10.76 -5.48
C SER A 132 16.36 9.65 -6.12
N SER A 133 15.04 9.84 -6.17
CA SER A 133 14.09 8.84 -6.63
C SER A 133 13.60 9.11 -8.05
N GLN A 134 14.14 10.13 -8.72
CA GLN A 134 13.84 10.46 -10.11
C GLN A 134 15.01 10.10 -11.02
N ILE A 135 14.79 9.09 -11.87
CA ILE A 135 15.79 8.58 -12.80
C ILE A 135 15.51 9.20 -14.17
N THR A 136 16.40 10.11 -14.59
CA THR A 136 16.35 10.78 -15.90
C THR A 136 17.46 10.31 -16.84
N LYS A 137 18.50 9.67 -16.32
CA LYS A 137 19.65 9.19 -17.08
C LYS A 137 19.85 7.69 -16.85
N MET A 138 20.26 7.00 -17.91
CA MET A 138 20.47 5.55 -17.88
C MET A 138 21.50 5.07 -16.83
N PRO A 139 22.63 5.77 -16.58
CA PRO A 139 23.56 5.35 -15.53
C PRO A 139 22.96 5.37 -14.11
N ASP A 140 21.96 6.22 -13.87
CA ASP A 140 21.29 6.30 -12.57
C ASP A 140 20.28 5.17 -12.37
N LEU A 141 19.79 4.55 -13.46
CA LEU A 141 18.94 3.37 -13.39
C LEU A 141 19.67 2.18 -12.77
N ILE A 142 20.94 1.98 -13.13
CA ILE A 142 21.77 0.87 -12.63
C ILE A 142 21.93 0.96 -11.10
N LYS A 143 22.07 2.18 -10.57
CA LYS A 143 22.17 2.44 -9.12
C LYS A 143 20.89 2.06 -8.36
N HIS A 144 19.75 1.98 -9.05
CA HIS A 144 18.44 1.73 -8.46
C HIS A 144 17.90 0.31 -8.69
N LEU A 145 18.69 -0.59 -9.30
CA LEU A 145 18.26 -1.97 -9.55
C LEU A 145 17.84 -2.73 -8.28
N ASN A 146 18.45 -2.41 -7.14
CA ASN A 146 18.16 -3.02 -5.84
C ASN A 146 17.32 -2.10 -4.92
N TYR A 147 16.88 -0.95 -5.41
CA TYR A 147 16.07 -0.03 -4.61
C TYR A 147 14.64 -0.58 -4.46
N ARG A 148 14.16 -0.65 -3.22
CA ARG A 148 12.87 -1.28 -2.87
C ARG A 148 11.68 -0.32 -2.85
N GLY A 149 11.93 0.98 -3.00
CA GLY A 149 10.91 2.02 -2.98
C GLY A 149 10.39 2.39 -4.36
N PHE A 150 9.46 3.34 -4.39
CA PHE A 150 8.99 3.94 -5.64
C PHE A 150 10.05 4.84 -6.28
N VAL A 151 10.20 4.72 -7.59
CA VAL A 151 11.04 5.59 -8.42
C VAL A 151 10.24 6.16 -9.58
N LYS A 152 10.56 7.38 -9.98
CA LYS A 152 10.01 8.04 -11.16
C LYS A 152 11.00 7.93 -12.30
N LEU A 153 10.61 7.24 -13.37
CA LEU A 153 11.38 7.16 -14.61
C LEU A 153 10.80 8.15 -15.62
N VAL A 154 11.66 8.98 -16.21
CA VAL A 154 11.27 9.91 -17.29
C VAL A 154 12.12 9.60 -18.51
N GLY A 155 11.46 9.31 -19.63
CA GLY A 155 12.13 8.97 -20.88
C GLY A 155 11.16 8.83 -22.04
N ILE A 156 11.70 8.49 -23.21
CA ILE A 156 10.94 8.25 -24.44
C ILE A 156 10.68 6.74 -24.56
N ALA A 157 9.43 6.34 -24.75
CA ALA A 157 9.10 4.95 -25.07
C ALA A 157 9.60 4.63 -26.49
N ALA A 158 10.69 3.87 -26.58
CA ALA A 158 11.33 3.51 -27.85
C ALA A 158 10.73 2.27 -28.52
N GLY A 159 9.85 1.55 -27.82
CA GLY A 159 9.17 0.37 -28.32
C GLY A 159 8.13 -0.12 -27.32
N VAL A 160 7.08 -0.76 -27.84
CA VAL A 160 6.02 -1.39 -27.05
C VAL A 160 6.03 -2.87 -27.41
N SER A 161 6.21 -3.74 -26.42
CA SER A 161 6.08 -5.18 -26.63
C SER A 161 4.62 -5.55 -26.85
N GLY A 162 4.36 -6.65 -27.56
CA GLY A 162 3.02 -7.22 -27.66
C GLY A 162 2.41 -7.52 -26.29
N LEU A 163 1.07 -7.60 -26.23
CA LEU A 163 0.34 -7.84 -25.00
C LEU A 163 0.72 -9.22 -24.42
N ALA A 164 1.50 -9.22 -23.35
CA ALA A 164 1.79 -10.41 -22.58
C ALA A 164 0.72 -10.59 -21.49
N LYS A 165 0.03 -11.74 -21.50
CA LYS A 165 -0.87 -12.13 -20.41
C LYS A 165 -0.03 -12.69 -19.27
N TYR A 166 0.24 -11.85 -18.28
CA TYR A 166 0.72 -12.33 -16.99
C TYR A 166 -0.49 -12.77 -16.17
N THR A 167 -0.64 -14.08 -15.97
CA THR A 167 -1.68 -14.63 -15.12
C THR A 167 -1.36 -14.29 -13.67
N ASN A 168 -2.05 -13.29 -13.11
CA ASN A 168 -2.26 -13.19 -11.66
C ASN A 168 -3.50 -14.03 -11.28
N ASN A 169 -3.61 -15.23 -11.85
CA ASN A 169 -4.68 -16.15 -11.50
C ASN A 169 -4.25 -16.82 -10.20
N PHE A 170 -4.88 -16.43 -9.10
CA PHE A 170 -4.83 -17.23 -7.90
C PHE A 170 -5.62 -18.50 -8.20
N MET A 171 -4.95 -19.64 -8.22
CA MET A 171 -5.61 -20.94 -8.27
C MET A 171 -5.66 -21.51 -6.87
N CYS A 172 -6.83 -22.03 -6.50
CA CYS A 172 -6.99 -22.83 -5.29
C CYS A 172 -6.13 -24.10 -5.42
N ALA A 173 -5.03 -24.21 -4.68
CA ALA A 173 -4.17 -25.40 -4.73
C ALA A 173 -4.89 -26.70 -4.33
N LEU A 174 -6.01 -26.61 -3.60
CA LEU A 174 -6.81 -27.75 -3.15
C LEU A 174 -7.88 -28.19 -4.15
N CYS A 175 -8.38 -27.27 -4.97
CA CYS A 175 -9.58 -27.48 -5.78
C CYS A 175 -9.42 -27.14 -7.27
N GLY A 176 -8.29 -26.56 -7.68
CA GLY A 176 -7.96 -26.29 -9.09
C GLY A 176 -8.78 -25.19 -9.76
N GLU A 177 -9.73 -24.57 -9.05
CA GLU A 177 -10.55 -23.51 -9.60
C GLU A 177 -9.79 -22.17 -9.71
N ILE A 178 -10.05 -21.45 -10.80
CA ILE A 178 -9.54 -20.10 -11.06
C ILE A 178 -10.35 -19.13 -10.19
N LEU A 179 -9.69 -18.54 -9.19
CA LEU A 179 -10.34 -17.76 -8.13
C LEU A 179 -10.69 -16.34 -8.54
N GLU A 180 -10.12 -15.83 -9.64
CA GLU A 180 -10.46 -14.54 -10.22
C GLU A 180 -10.17 -14.56 -11.73
N GLU A 181 -11.17 -14.26 -12.55
CA GLU A 181 -10.95 -13.97 -13.97
C GLU A 181 -10.56 -12.50 -14.10
N VAL A 182 -9.25 -12.24 -14.25
CA VAL A 182 -8.75 -10.89 -14.48
C VAL A 182 -9.17 -10.44 -15.89
N LYS A 183 -10.25 -9.65 -15.99
CA LYS A 183 -10.56 -8.95 -17.23
C LYS A 183 -9.44 -7.98 -17.56
N SER A 184 -8.96 -8.08 -18.80
CA SER A 184 -7.91 -7.24 -19.35
C SER A 184 -8.23 -5.76 -19.17
N MET A 185 -7.45 -5.06 -18.35
CA MET A 185 -7.47 -3.61 -18.30
C MET A 185 -6.66 -3.09 -19.49
N ARG A 186 -7.34 -2.39 -20.40
CA ARG A 186 -6.67 -1.65 -21.49
C ARG A 186 -5.77 -0.59 -20.85
N ILE A 187 -4.46 -0.78 -20.91
CA ILE A 187 -3.53 0.32 -20.72
C ILE A 187 -3.29 0.89 -22.12
N LEU A 188 -4.09 1.92 -22.43
CA LEU A 188 -3.97 2.83 -23.57
C LEU A 188 -4.12 2.21 -24.97
N SER A 189 -5.32 2.38 -25.53
CA SER A 189 -5.52 2.64 -26.95
C SER A 189 -5.27 4.13 -27.20
N GLY A 190 -4.16 4.45 -27.86
CA GLY A 190 -4.06 5.63 -28.72
C GLY A 190 -4.59 5.28 -30.10
#